data_AF-Q0U9S6-F1
#
_entry.id   AF-Q0U9S6-F1
#
_cell.length_a   1.000
_cell.length_b   1.000
_cell.length_c   1.000
_cell.angle_alpha   90.00
_cell.angle_beta   90.00
_cell.angle_gamma   90.00
#
_symmetry.space_group_name_H-M   'P 1'
#
loop_
_entity.id
_entity.type
_entity.pdbx_description
1 polymer ?
#
loop_
_entity_poly.entity_id
_entity_poly.type
_entity_poly.pdbx_seq_one_letter_code
_entity_poly.pdbx_strand_id
1 'polypeptide(L)'
;MNDVATTPSTPSSSSHRVSKQRQRSSHSQYARSATIGVVLDTDQPGQNQYKCNAPTCFNKTFGRLAELKRHHKCKHAVAGRRPQFWCPVEGCVRSKTGQGGAFPRKDKMVDHLSKVHASVVQG
;
A
#
# COMPACT_ATOMS: atom_id res chain seq x y z
N MET A 1 36.00 -69.26 -2.74
CA MET A 1 35.04 -68.28 -3.28
C MET A 1 34.89 -67.17 -2.24
N ASN A 2 35.34 -65.93 -2.32
CA ASN A 2 36.31 -65.18 -3.12
C ASN A 2 36.65 -63.96 -2.23
N ASP A 3 37.92 -63.70 -1.96
CA ASP A 3 38.42 -62.46 -1.37
C ASP A 3 38.18 -61.28 -2.33
N VAL A 4 37.76 -60.10 -1.83
CA VAL A 4 38.05 -58.83 -2.51
C VAL A 4 37.84 -57.58 -1.63
N ALA A 5 38.96 -56.84 -1.50
CA ALA A 5 39.15 -55.39 -1.46
C ALA A 5 38.65 -54.52 -0.29
N THR A 6 39.64 -54.15 0.54
CA THR A 6 39.94 -52.79 1.00
C THR A 6 39.75 -51.71 -0.07
N THR A 7 39.06 -50.59 0.24
CA THR A 7 39.32 -49.25 -0.34
C THR A 7 38.74 -48.13 0.55
N PRO A 8 39.19 -46.87 0.39
CA PRO A 8 39.40 -45.92 1.47
C PRO A 8 38.33 -44.81 1.62
N SER A 9 38.49 -44.07 2.72
CA SER A 9 37.88 -42.81 3.14
C SER A 9 37.51 -41.84 2.02
N THR A 10 36.28 -41.31 2.05
CA THR A 10 35.93 -40.02 1.44
C THR A 10 35.10 -39.16 2.40
N PRO A 11 35.36 -37.83 2.45
CA PRO A 11 34.89 -36.98 3.52
C PRO A 11 33.46 -36.46 3.31
N SER A 12 32.83 -36.23 4.47
CA SER A 12 31.68 -35.37 4.75
C SER A 12 31.50 -34.21 3.77
N SER A 13 30.46 -34.29 2.92
CA SER A 13 29.90 -33.12 2.24
C SER A 13 28.73 -32.60 3.06
N SER A 14 29.05 -31.82 4.08
CA SER A 14 28.09 -30.98 4.79
C SER A 14 27.64 -29.89 3.83
N SER A 15 26.46 -30.05 3.23
CA SER A 15 25.81 -29.01 2.45
C SER A 15 25.58 -27.78 3.31
N HIS A 16 26.52 -26.83 3.21
CA HIS A 16 26.38 -25.50 3.76
C HIS A 16 25.16 -24.83 3.14
N ARG A 17 24.03 -24.83 3.87
CA ARG A 17 22.94 -23.91 3.60
C ARG A 17 23.53 -22.51 3.79
N VAL A 18 23.78 -21.83 2.68
CA VAL A 18 24.03 -20.39 2.67
C VAL A 18 22.78 -19.73 3.25
N SER A 19 22.85 -19.46 4.55
CA SER A 19 21.96 -18.53 5.23
C SER A 19 22.10 -17.20 4.51
N LYS A 20 21.20 -16.92 3.57
CA LYS A 20 20.98 -15.57 3.04
C LYS A 20 20.52 -14.73 4.23
N GLN A 21 21.52 -14.20 4.92
CA GLN A 21 21.41 -13.19 5.93
C GLN A 21 20.71 -12.02 5.27
N ARG A 22 19.38 -12.00 5.40
CA ARG A 22 18.52 -10.93 4.97
C ARG A 22 19.01 -9.70 5.72
N GLN A 23 19.82 -8.90 5.05
CA GLN A 23 20.22 -7.59 5.52
C GLN A 23 18.92 -6.81 5.71
N ARG A 24 18.41 -6.83 6.94
CA ARG A 24 17.38 -5.92 7.40
C ARG A 24 18.06 -4.57 7.41
N SER A 25 18.02 -3.90 6.26
CA SER A 25 18.42 -2.51 6.13
C SER A 25 17.77 -1.78 7.29
N SER A 26 18.61 -1.31 8.22
CA SER A 26 18.25 -0.46 9.33
C SER A 26 17.77 0.86 8.74
N HIS A 27 16.55 0.84 8.19
CA HIS A 27 15.87 2.03 7.74
C HIS A 27 15.50 2.74 9.03
N SER A 28 16.43 3.59 9.50
CA SER A 28 16.24 4.58 10.54
C SER A 28 15.19 5.58 10.05
N GLN A 29 13.95 5.09 9.96
CA GLN A 29 12.76 5.83 9.63
C GLN A 29 12.25 6.44 10.91
N TYR A 30 12.98 7.43 11.42
CA TYR A 30 12.26 8.55 12.01
C TYR A 30 11.54 9.26 10.84
N ALA A 31 10.55 8.57 10.26
CA ALA A 31 9.64 9.10 9.30
C ALA A 31 8.98 10.28 10.01
N ARG A 32 9.18 11.48 9.46
CA ARG A 32 8.66 12.73 10.02
C ARG A 32 7.22 12.51 10.48
N SER A 33 7.01 12.36 11.79
CA SER A 33 5.70 12.10 12.38
C SER A 33 4.86 13.34 12.16
N ALA A 34 4.05 13.34 11.11
CA ALA A 34 3.20 14.47 10.77
C ALA A 34 1.83 14.29 11.43
N THR A 35 1.42 15.28 12.22
CA THR A 35 0.08 15.33 12.81
C THR A 35 -0.96 15.55 11.71
N ILE A 36 -1.77 14.52 11.45
CA ILE A 36 -2.85 14.57 10.46
C ILE A 36 -4.18 15.04 11.04
N GLY A 37 -4.33 14.98 12.37
CA GLY A 37 -5.58 15.22 13.09
C GLY A 37 -5.47 14.96 14.59
N VAL A 38 -6.57 15.20 15.29
CA VAL A 38 -6.75 14.97 16.73
C VAL A 38 -7.87 13.96 16.97
N VAL A 39 -7.77 13.20 18.06
CA VAL A 39 -8.82 12.28 18.52
C VAL A 39 -9.70 13.05 19.52
N LEU A 40 -11.01 13.01 19.29
CA LEU A 40 -12.02 13.54 20.19
C LEU A 40 -12.63 12.34 20.90
N ASP A 41 -12.38 12.24 22.20
CA ASP A 41 -13.05 11.28 23.05
C ASP A 41 -14.46 11.82 23.33
N THR A 42 -15.48 11.02 23.02
CA THR A 42 -16.86 11.39 23.32
C THR A 42 -17.31 10.58 24.52
N ASP A 43 -18.27 11.11 25.28
CA ASP A 43 -18.85 10.45 26.47
C ASP A 43 -19.47 9.06 26.15
N GLN A 44 -19.64 8.76 24.86
CA GLN A 44 -20.15 7.49 24.38
C GLN A 44 -19.01 6.46 24.20
N PRO A 45 -19.06 5.31 24.89
CA PRO A 45 -18.02 4.30 24.80
C PRO A 45 -17.89 3.78 23.36
N GLY A 46 -16.66 3.82 22.83
CA GLY A 46 -16.33 3.32 21.49
C GLY A 46 -16.66 4.27 20.33
N GLN A 47 -17.11 5.50 20.61
CA GLN A 47 -17.43 6.50 19.58
C GLN A 47 -16.43 7.64 19.51
N ASN A 48 -15.13 7.31 19.52
CA ASN A 48 -14.08 8.31 19.33
C ASN A 48 -14.22 8.93 17.93
N GLN A 49 -14.28 10.25 17.88
CA GLN A 49 -14.28 10.98 16.62
C GLN A 49 -12.86 11.43 16.26
N TYR A 50 -12.58 11.53 14.97
CA TYR A 50 -11.28 11.92 14.45
C TYR A 50 -11.43 13.22 13.67
N LYS A 51 -10.78 14.30 14.12
CA LYS A 51 -10.87 15.63 13.50
C LYS A 51 -9.60 15.93 12.71
N CYS A 52 -9.72 16.48 11.51
CA CYS A 52 -8.55 16.90 10.74
C CYS A 52 -7.91 18.16 11.34
N ASN A 53 -6.57 18.21 11.37
CA ASN A 53 -5.81 19.34 11.93
C ASN A 53 -5.64 20.51 10.93
N ALA A 54 -5.98 20.33 9.66
CA ALA A 54 -5.78 21.37 8.65
C ALA A 54 -6.81 22.52 8.82
N PRO A 55 -6.38 23.79 8.69
CA PRO A 55 -7.26 24.95 8.88
C PRO A 55 -8.43 24.96 7.88
N THR A 56 -8.23 24.45 6.67
CA THR A 56 -9.27 24.34 5.63
C THR A 56 -10.30 23.22 5.90
N CYS A 57 -10.09 22.40 6.94
CA CYS A 57 -10.93 21.24 7.26
C CYS A 57 -11.48 21.29 8.69
N PHE A 58 -11.57 22.48 9.30
CA PHE A 58 -11.95 22.68 10.69
C PHE A 58 -13.27 22.00 11.11
N ASN A 59 -14.25 21.87 10.20
CA ASN A 59 -15.54 21.24 10.48
C ASN A 59 -15.62 19.76 10.06
N LYS A 60 -14.51 19.12 9.68
CA LYS A 60 -14.50 17.73 9.23
C LYS A 60 -14.10 16.77 10.34
N THR A 61 -15.08 16.01 10.82
CA THR A 61 -14.92 14.87 11.72
C THR A 61 -15.18 13.57 10.98
N PHE A 62 -14.55 12.49 11.46
CA PHE A 62 -14.68 11.15 10.92
C PHE A 62 -14.94 10.19 12.08
N GLY A 63 -15.78 9.17 11.88
CA GLY A 63 -16.00 8.13 12.90
C GLY A 63 -14.87 7.10 12.99
N ARG A 64 -13.91 7.12 12.04
CA ARG A 64 -12.81 6.13 11.98
C ARG A 64 -11.48 6.79 11.60
N LEU A 65 -10.41 6.35 12.24
CA LEU A 65 -9.04 6.78 11.92
C LEU A 65 -8.66 6.53 10.45
N ALA A 66 -9.14 5.43 9.88
CA ALA A 66 -8.90 5.09 8.47
C ALA A 66 -9.44 6.17 7.51
N GLU A 67 -10.58 6.78 7.85
CA GLU A 67 -11.21 7.82 7.02
C GLU A 67 -10.47 9.14 7.13
N LEU A 68 -10.00 9.51 8.33
CA LEU A 68 -9.11 10.66 8.52
C LEU A 68 -7.81 10.48 7.74
N LYS A 69 -7.15 9.32 7.85
CA LYS A 69 -5.93 9.01 7.08
C LYS A 69 -6.15 9.14 5.59
N ARG A 70 -7.26 8.60 5.08
CA ARG A 70 -7.64 8.72 3.66
C ARG A 70 -7.87 10.17 3.27
N HIS A 71 -8.63 10.91 4.06
CA HIS A 71 -8.90 12.34 3.84
C HIS A 71 -7.59 13.13 3.72
N HIS A 72 -6.68 12.95 4.68
CA HIS A 72 -5.39 13.62 4.69
C HIS A 72 -4.56 13.28 3.44
N LYS A 73 -4.45 12.00 3.07
CA LYS A 73 -3.74 11.59 1.83
C LYS A 73 -4.36 12.18 0.56
N CYS A 74 -5.67 12.35 0.51
CA CYS A 74 -6.33 12.85 -0.69
C CYS A 74 -6.35 14.38 -0.77
N LYS A 75 -6.43 15.09 0.35
CA LYS A 75 -6.66 16.55 0.42
C LYS A 75 -5.45 17.35 0.87
N HIS A 76 -4.56 16.76 1.67
CA HIS A 76 -3.40 17.42 2.27
C HIS A 76 -2.07 16.78 1.87
N ALA A 77 -2.08 15.77 0.99
CA ALA A 77 -0.83 15.34 0.37
C ALA A 77 -0.22 16.48 -0.44
N VAL A 78 1.10 16.66 -0.29
CA VAL A 78 1.90 17.62 -1.04
C VAL A 78 1.56 17.50 -2.53
N ALA A 79 1.34 18.64 -3.19
CA ALA A 79 1.09 18.69 -4.62
C ALA A 79 2.18 17.89 -5.36
N GLY A 80 1.78 16.95 -6.21
CA GLY A 80 2.69 16.01 -6.89
C GLY A 80 2.88 14.64 -6.19
N ARG A 81 2.51 14.47 -4.92
CA ARG A 81 2.49 13.15 -4.23
C ARG A 81 1.10 12.55 -4.06
N ARG A 82 0.10 13.14 -4.71
CA ARG A 82 -1.26 12.60 -4.72
C ARG A 82 -1.27 11.35 -5.59
N PRO A 83 -1.74 10.21 -5.08
CA PRO A 83 -1.77 9.00 -5.87
C PRO A 83 -2.75 9.19 -7.04
N GLN A 84 -2.24 8.98 -8.25
CA GLN A 84 -2.96 9.09 -9.50
C GLN A 84 -3.13 7.69 -10.06
N PHE A 85 -4.37 7.21 -10.12
CA PHE A 85 -4.69 5.92 -10.70
C PHE A 85 -5.34 6.18 -12.06
N TRP A 86 -4.67 5.78 -13.14
CA TRP A 86 -5.19 5.91 -14.50
C TRP A 86 -5.99 4.67 -14.89
N CYS A 87 -6.95 4.83 -15.80
CA CYS A 87 -7.59 3.67 -16.42
C CYS A 87 -6.55 2.95 -17.32
N PRO A 88 -6.38 1.63 -17.20
CA PRO A 88 -5.46 0.86 -18.05
C PRO A 88 -5.98 0.61 -19.48
N VAL A 89 -7.24 0.95 -19.78
CA VAL A 89 -7.82 0.72 -21.11
C VAL A 89 -7.39 1.85 -22.05
N GLU A 90 -6.62 1.50 -23.09
CA GLU A 90 -6.21 2.43 -24.14
C GLU A 90 -7.44 3.02 -24.85
N GLY A 91 -7.38 4.33 -25.16
CA GLY A 91 -8.52 5.05 -25.73
C GLY A 91 -9.65 5.40 -24.75
N CYS A 92 -9.59 4.96 -23.48
CA CYS A 92 -10.53 5.44 -22.48
C CYS A 92 -10.28 6.93 -22.18
N VAL A 93 -11.33 7.73 -22.02
CA VAL A 93 -11.22 9.15 -21.65
C VAL A 93 -10.39 9.32 -20.37
N ARG A 94 -10.46 8.38 -19.42
CA ARG A 94 -9.69 8.42 -18.16
C ARG A 94 -8.40 7.59 -18.17
N SER A 95 -7.93 7.19 -19.35
CA SER A 95 -6.60 6.61 -19.52
C SER A 95 -5.52 7.69 -19.38
N LYS A 96 -4.25 7.26 -19.35
CA LYS A 96 -3.11 8.20 -19.31
C LYS A 96 -3.00 9.08 -20.56
N THR A 97 -3.51 8.59 -21.70
CA THR A 97 -3.51 9.25 -23.01
C THR A 97 -4.84 9.96 -23.29
N GLY A 98 -5.87 9.74 -22.48
CA GLY A 98 -7.18 10.35 -22.62
C GLY A 98 -7.24 11.79 -22.11
N GLN A 99 -8.37 12.46 -22.40
CA GLN A 99 -8.61 13.86 -22.00
C GLN A 99 -9.10 14.03 -20.56
N GLY A 100 -9.39 12.92 -19.88
CA GLY A 100 -9.89 12.88 -18.51
C GLY A 100 -8.78 12.86 -17.47
N GLY A 101 -9.14 13.15 -16.22
CA GLY A 101 -8.21 13.12 -15.10
C GLY A 101 -8.06 11.73 -14.46
N ALA A 102 -6.90 11.50 -13.83
CA ALA A 102 -6.64 10.32 -13.01
C ALA A 102 -7.61 10.23 -11.83
N PHE A 103 -7.90 9.00 -11.41
CA PHE A 103 -8.65 8.74 -10.19
C PHE A 103 -7.76 9.01 -8.97
N PRO A 104 -8.32 9.63 -7.91
CA PRO A 104 -7.57 9.87 -6.68
C PRO A 104 -7.37 8.59 -5.85
N ARG A 105 -8.07 7.50 -6.17
CA ARG A 105 -8.04 6.23 -5.42
C ARG A 105 -8.24 5.02 -6.34
N LYS A 106 -7.63 3.88 -5.98
CA LYS A 106 -7.73 2.61 -6.70
C LYS A 106 -9.18 2.09 -6.76
N ASP A 107 -9.93 2.15 -5.68
CA ASP A 107 -11.34 1.70 -5.64
C ASP A 107 -12.22 2.43 -6.66
N LYS A 108 -11.96 3.73 -6.88
CA LYS A 108 -12.72 4.51 -7.87
C LYS A 108 -12.32 4.18 -9.31
N MET A 109 -11.07 3.81 -9.53
CA MET A 109 -10.64 3.29 -10.83
C MET A 109 -11.24 1.91 -11.09
N VAL A 110 -11.28 1.02 -10.10
CA VAL A 110 -11.90 -0.32 -10.23
C VAL A 110 -13.41 -0.21 -10.45
N ASP A 111 -14.10 0.66 -9.72
CA ASP A 111 -15.53 0.94 -9.93
C ASP A 111 -15.81 1.51 -11.34
N HIS A 112 -14.87 2.30 -11.87
CA HIS A 112 -14.95 2.74 -13.26
C HIS A 112 -14.74 1.59 -14.24
N LEU A 113 -13.75 0.73 -14.01
CA LEU A 113 -13.51 -0.45 -14.84
C LEU A 113 -14.73 -1.36 -14.87
N SER A 114 -15.35 -1.65 -13.73
CA SER A 114 -16.52 -2.52 -13.69
C SER A 114 -17.75 -1.93 -14.39
N LYS A 115 -17.93 -0.60 -14.36
CA LYS A 115 -19.10 0.06 -14.96
C LYS A 115 -18.93 0.40 -16.44
N VAL A 116 -17.73 0.82 -16.83
CA VAL A 116 -17.43 1.34 -18.19
C VAL A 116 -16.74 0.30 -19.05
N HIS A 117 -15.98 -0.61 -18.43
CA HIS A 117 -15.22 -1.66 -19.10
C HIS A 117 -15.61 -3.05 -18.58
N ALA A 118 -16.90 -3.24 -18.26
CA ALA A 118 -17.43 -4.51 -17.74
C ALA A 118 -16.99 -5.73 -18.58
N SER A 119 -16.85 -5.54 -19.89
CA SER A 119 -16.42 -6.55 -20.87
C SER A 119 -14.91 -6.88 -20.86
N VAL A 120 -14.08 -6.07 -20.21
CA VAL A 120 -12.61 -6.20 -20.16
C VAL A 120 -12.14 -6.88 -18.87
N VAL A 121 -13.02 -7.05 -17.88
CA VAL A 121 -12.69 -7.59 -16.54
C VAL A 121 -12.99 -9.10 -16.44
N GLN A 122 -13.42 -9.75 -17.52
CA GLN A 122 -13.55 -11.22 -17.58
C GLN A 122 -12.49 -11.81 -18.52
N GLY A 123 -11.49 -12.45 -17.91
CA GLY A 123 -10.40 -13.20 -18.55
C GLY A 123 -9.48 -13.77 -17.50
#